data_AF-A0A960U2G4-F1
#
_entry.id   AF-A0A960U2G4-F1
#
_cell.length_a   1.000
_cell.length_b   1.000
_cell.length_c   1.000
_cell.angle_alpha   90.00
_cell.angle_beta   90.00
_cell.angle_gamma   90.00
#
_symmetry.space_group_name_H-M   'P 1'
#
loop_
_entity.id
_entity.type
_entity.pdbx_description
1 polymer ?
#
loop_
_entity_poly.entity_id
_entity_poly.type
_entity_poly.pdbx_seq_one_letter_code
_entity_poly.pdbx_strand_id
1 'polypeptide(L)' 'MQADEVNILSGHGINNINKVYWNLTTADLYEHAILNHEGKIAHRGPLVCTTGKHTGRSPNDKFIVQEPAAENVSWG' A
#
# COMPACT_ATOMS: atom_id res chain seq x y z
N MET A 1 -18.11 -12.95 -11.98
CA MET A 1 -17.56 -11.69 -11.44
C MET A 1 -16.60 -11.89 -10.27
N GLN A 2 -16.58 -13.02 -9.55
CA GLN A 2 -15.64 -13.26 -8.44
C GLN A 2 -14.41 -14.12 -8.82
N ALA A 3 -14.48 -14.86 -9.93
CA ALA A 3 -13.40 -15.73 -10.40
C ALA A 3 -12.26 -14.98 -11.13
N ASP A 4 -12.56 -13.84 -11.73
CA ASP A 4 -11.62 -13.10 -12.58
C ASP A 4 -10.62 -12.27 -11.76
N GLU A 5 -11.03 -11.77 -10.59
CA GLU A 5 -10.19 -10.92 -9.72
C GLU A 5 -9.12 -11.69 -8.95
N VAL A 6 -9.42 -12.91 -8.50
CA VAL A 6 -8.43 -13.79 -7.84
C VAL A 6 -7.31 -14.16 -8.81
N ASN A 7 -7.64 -14.33 -10.09
CA ASN A 7 -6.70 -14.70 -11.13
C ASN A 7 -5.67 -13.59 -11.42
N ILE A 8 -6.06 -12.31 -11.25
CA ILE A 8 -5.16 -11.16 -11.43
C ILE A 8 -4.02 -11.21 -10.41
N LEU A 9 -4.32 -11.47 -9.13
CA LEU A 9 -3.31 -11.44 -8.07
C LEU A 9 -2.33 -12.62 -8.16
N SER A 10 -2.81 -13.80 -8.54
CA SER A 10 -1.95 -14.96 -8.79
C SER A 10 -0.96 -14.72 -9.94
N GLY A 11 -1.35 -13.96 -10.97
CA GLY A 11 -0.44 -13.53 -12.05
C GLY A 11 0.73 -12.67 -11.57
N HIS A 12 0.63 -12.06 -10.39
CA HIS A 12 1.70 -11.29 -9.73
C HIS A 12 2.41 -12.11 -8.64
N GLY A 13 2.14 -13.41 -8.54
CA GLY A 13 2.75 -14.31 -7.55
C GLY A 13 2.13 -14.22 -6.14
N ILE A 14 1.03 -13.49 -5.96
CA ILE A 14 0.36 -13.37 -4.65
C ILE A 14 -0.66 -14.51 -4.51
N ASN A 15 -0.43 -15.39 -3.54
CA ASN A 15 -1.22 -16.61 -3.32
C ASN A 15 -1.69 -16.71 -1.86
N ASN A 16 -2.60 -17.64 -1.57
CA ASN A 16 -3.14 -17.91 -0.22
C ASN A 16 -3.77 -16.66 0.43
N ILE A 17 -4.60 -15.94 -0.32
CA ILE A 17 -5.18 -14.68 0.11
C ILE A 17 -6.42 -14.94 0.98
N ASN A 18 -6.45 -14.36 2.18
CA ASN A 18 -7.61 -14.48 3.07
C ASN A 18 -8.80 -13.63 2.57
N LYS A 19 -8.58 -12.33 2.35
CA LYS A 19 -9.61 -11.42 1.86
C LYS A 19 -8.99 -10.31 1.03
N VAL A 20 -9.67 -9.95 -0.05
CA VAL A 20 -9.30 -8.84 -0.93
C VAL A 20 -10.37 -7.76 -0.84
N TYR A 21 -9.93 -6.51 -0.73
CA TYR A 21 -10.80 -5.34 -0.77
C TYR A 21 -10.39 -4.47 -1.95
N TRP A 22 -11.26 -4.39 -2.96
CA TRP A 22 -11.00 -3.60 -4.16
C TRP A 22 -11.66 -2.23 -4.05
N ASN A 23 -10.90 -1.18 -4.35
CA ASN A 23 -11.42 0.19 -4.53
C ASN A 23 -12.34 0.67 -3.40
N LEU A 24 -11.96 0.39 -2.14
CA LEU A 24 -12.69 0.86 -0.96
C LEU A 24 -12.86 2.38 -1.00
N THR A 25 -14.02 2.84 -0.51
CA THR A 25 -14.24 4.28 -0.34
C THR A 25 -13.40 4.83 0.79
N THR A 26 -13.22 6.15 0.84
CA THR A 26 -12.54 6.81 1.98
C THR A 26 -13.22 6.47 3.31
N ALA A 27 -14.55 6.36 3.34
CA ALA A 27 -15.28 6.01 4.55
C ALA A 27 -14.94 4.59 5.03
N ASP A 28 -14.96 3.62 4.11
CA ASP A 28 -14.59 2.24 4.43
C ASP A 28 -13.13 2.16 4.91
N LEU A 29 -12.20 2.87 4.26
CA LEU A 29 -10.79 2.93 4.68
C LEU A 29 -10.63 3.51 6.09
N TYR A 30 -11.44 4.51 6.47
CA TYR A 30 -11.47 5.04 7.84
C TYR A 30 -11.90 3.97 8.83
N GLU A 31 -13.00 3.26 8.55
CA GLU A 31 -13.50 2.20 9.44
C GLU A 31 -12.46 1.09 9.61
N HIS A 32 -11.85 0.64 8.52
CA HIS A 32 -10.78 -0.34 8.52
C HIS A 32 -9.59 0.08 9.39
N ALA A 33 -9.07 1.30 9.21
CA ALA A 33 -7.92 1.80 9.97
C ALA A 33 -8.21 1.89 11.48
N ILE A 34 -9.44 2.26 11.87
CA ILE A 34 -9.85 2.32 13.29
C ILE A 34 -10.04 0.94 13.89
N LEU A 35 -10.70 0.02 13.18
CA LEU A 35 -10.93 -1.35 13.62
C LEU A 35 -9.62 -2.14 13.75
N ASN A 36 -8.63 -1.84 12.91
CA ASN A 36 -7.29 -2.45 12.97
C ASN A 36 -6.35 -1.77 13.97
N HIS A 37 -6.79 -0.70 14.65
CA HIS A 37 -5.97 0.09 15.57
C HIS A 37 -4.73 0.76 14.92
N GLU A 38 -4.82 1.11 13.64
CA GLU A 38 -3.73 1.74 12.86
C GLU A 38 -3.76 3.28 12.94
N GLY A 39 -4.83 3.86 13.50
CA GLY A 39 -4.96 5.30 13.68
C GLY A 39 -6.08 5.68 14.67
N LYS A 40 -6.27 6.99 14.85
CA LYS A 40 -7.33 7.58 15.68
C LYS A 40 -7.96 8.79 14.98
N ILE A 41 -9.25 9.01 15.18
CA ILE A 41 -9.92 10.21 14.66
C ILE A 41 -9.67 11.37 15.63
N ALA A 42 -9.08 12.46 15.13
CA ALA A 42 -8.89 13.69 15.89
C ALA A 42 -10.14 14.58 15.84
N HIS A 43 -10.13 15.64 16.65
CA HIS A 43 -11.16 16.67 16.60
C HIS A 43 -11.32 17.19 15.16
N ARG A 44 -12.58 17.25 14.70
CA ARG A 44 -13.01 17.64 13.34
C ARG A 44 -12.79 16.59 12.24
N GLY A 45 -12.44 15.36 12.59
CA GLY A 45 -12.47 14.23 11.64
C GLY A 45 -11.15 13.76 11.01
N PRO A 46 -9.99 14.45 11.07
CA PRO A 46 -8.76 13.89 10.50
C PRO A 46 -8.35 12.56 11.14
N LEU A 47 -7.87 11.63 10.33
CA LEU A 47 -7.20 10.42 10.80
C LEU A 47 -5.75 10.75 11.20
N VAL A 48 -5.42 10.51 12.46
CA VAL A 48 -4.06 10.61 13.01
C VAL A 48 -3.46 9.21 13.06
N CYS A 49 -2.33 9.01 12.39
CA CYS A 49 -1.55 7.78 12.39
C CYS A 49 -0.11 8.03 12.84
N THR A 50 0.65 6.96 13.10
CA THR A 50 2.06 7.04 13.48
C THR A 50 2.85 6.05 12.64
N THR A 51 3.91 6.51 11.98
CA THR A 51 4.78 5.68 11.12
C THR A 51 5.92 4.99 11.89
N GLY A 52 5.95 5.18 13.21
CA GLY A 52 6.93 4.56 14.10
C GLY A 52 8.35 5.09 13.87
N LYS A 53 9.31 4.18 13.69
CA LYS A 53 10.73 4.49 13.56
C LYS A 53 11.06 5.35 12.33
N HIS A 54 10.32 5.17 11.23
CA HIS A 54 10.59 5.84 9.96
C HIS A 54 9.62 7.00 9.76
N THR A 55 10.02 8.18 10.23
CA THR A 55 9.20 9.42 10.16
C THR A 55 9.52 10.29 8.95
N GLY A 56 10.41 9.84 8.09
CA GLY A 56 10.83 10.52 6.86
C GLY A 56 11.27 9.52 5.79
N ARG A 57 11.84 10.02 4.70
CA ARG A 57 12.39 9.17 3.63
C ARG A 57 13.64 8.44 4.11
N SER A 58 13.88 7.25 3.57
CA SER A 58 15.16 6.55 3.60
C SER A 58 15.80 6.56 2.21
N PRO A 59 16.56 7.61 1.82
CA PRO A 59 17.06 7.74 0.46
C PRO A 59 17.95 6.57 0.02
N ASN A 60 18.73 6.01 0.95
CA ASN A 60 19.65 4.90 0.70
C ASN A 60 18.94 3.54 0.46
N ASP A 61 17.64 3.45 0.74
CA ASP A 61 16.86 2.22 0.55
C ASP A 61 16.07 2.23 -0.78
N LYS A 62 16.25 3.27 -1.61
CA LYS A 62 15.63 3.36 -2.94
C LYS A 62 16.58 2.83 -4.00
N PHE A 63 16.11 1.88 -4.81
CA PHE A 63 16.84 1.32 -5.93
C PHE A 63 16.03 1.42 -7.23
N ILE A 64 16.72 1.40 -8.36
CA ILE A 64 16.15 1.25 -9.69
C ILE A 64 16.75 -0.03 -10.28
N VAL A 65 15.91 -0.90 -10.84
CA VAL A 65 16.39 -2.14 -11.47
C VAL A 65 17.17 -1.77 -12.73
N GLN A 66 18.37 -2.33 -12.88
CA GLN A 66 19.17 -2.16 -14.09
C GLN A 66 18.68 -3.14 -15.16
N GLU A 67 17.95 -2.63 -16.14
CA GLU A 67 17.39 -3.39 -17.26
C GLU A 67 17.49 -2.56 -18.56
N PRO A 68 17.35 -3.18 -19.76
CA PRO A 68 17.47 -2.45 -21.03
C PRO A 68 16.52 -1.24 -21.16
N ALA A 69 15.33 -1.30 -20.58
CA ALA A 69 14.40 -0.16 -20.59
C ALA A 69 14.89 1.04 -19.74
N ALA A 70 15.87 0.83 -18.86
CA ALA A 70 16.42 1.82 -17.93
C ALA A 70 17.68 2.52 -18.48
N GLU A 71 17.96 2.46 -19.79
CA GLU A 71 19.14 3.06 -20.42
C GLU A 71 19.30 4.56 -20.13
N ASN A 72 18.20 5.28 -19.96
CA ASN A 72 18.20 6.74 -19.73
C ASN A 72 18.23 7.14 -18.25
N VAL A 73 18.44 6.20 -17.33
CA VAL A 73 18.53 6.50 -15.90
C VAL A 73 19.84 7.19 -15.58
N SER A 74 19.75 8.32 -14.87
CA SER A 74 20.91 8.98 -14.28
C SER A 74 21.33 8.21 -13.01
N TRP A 75 22.30 7.31 -13.14
CA TRP A 75 22.85 6.55 -12.02
C TRP A 75 23.70 7.44 -11.11
N GLY A 76 23.34 7.53 -9.83
CA GLY A 76 24.04 8.32 -8.81
C GLY A 76 23.13 8.99 -7.80
#